data_AF-A0A2U9AXS3-F1
#
_entry.id   AF-A0A2U9AXS3-F1
#
_cell.length_a   1.000
_cell.length_b   1.000
_cell.length_c   1.000
_cell.angle_alpha   90.00
_cell.angle_beta   90.00
_cell.angle_gamma   90.00
#
_symmetry.space_group_name_H-M   'P 1'
#
loop_
_entity.id
_entity.type
_entity.pdbx_description
1 polymer ?
#
loop_
_entity_poly.entity_id
_entity_poly.type
_entity_poly.pdbx_seq_one_letter_code
_entity_poly.pdbx_strand_id
1 'polypeptide(L)'
;MGGVGRIVVFVEQYEWSSGHLGNRTRVPMGSQYQRSVALEVRRAEGERVRAKHPDKIPIIVERAPRSRAPELDKKKYLVPSDLTVGQLCFLIRQRVSLRPEEALFFFVNNSLPPSSSPLSAVYEEHHDEDLFLYMTYSNESVYGA
;
A
#
# COMPACT_ATOMS: atom_id res chain seq x y z
N MET A 1 -13.45 -11.11 -27.17
CA MET A 1 -12.24 -10.27 -27.11
C MET A 1 -12.44 -9.24 -26.00
N GLY A 2 -11.94 -9.31 -24.77
CA GLY A 2 -11.23 -10.25 -23.92
C GLY A 2 -11.39 -9.63 -22.53
N GLY A 3 -11.84 -10.41 -21.53
CA GLY A 3 -12.39 -9.90 -20.29
C GLY A 3 -11.48 -8.93 -19.53
N VAL A 4 -12.02 -7.79 -19.13
CA VAL A 4 -11.47 -6.93 -18.08
C VAL A 4 -11.19 -7.80 -16.86
N GLY A 5 -9.90 -8.03 -16.61
CA GLY A 5 -9.40 -8.86 -15.52
C GLY A 5 -9.99 -8.39 -14.21
N ARG A 6 -10.93 -9.18 -13.68
CA ARG A 6 -11.32 -9.10 -12.28
C ARG A 6 -10.03 -9.24 -11.48
N ILE A 7 -9.67 -8.18 -10.76
CA ILE A 7 -8.74 -8.31 -9.65
C ILE A 7 -9.35 -9.39 -8.76
N VAL A 8 -8.65 -10.51 -8.61
CA VAL A 8 -8.94 -11.48 -7.57
C VAL A 8 -8.55 -10.81 -6.25
N VAL A 9 -9.45 -9.96 -5.76
CA VAL A 9 -9.40 -9.43 -4.39
C VAL A 9 -9.90 -10.56 -3.50
N PHE A 10 -9.02 -11.47 -3.10
CA PHE A 10 -9.34 -12.42 -2.05
C PHE A 10 -8.10 -12.70 -1.20
N VAL A 11 -8.05 -12.00 -0.07
CA VAL A 11 -7.70 -12.63 1.22
C VAL A 11 -8.78 -12.16 2.19
N GLU A 12 -9.87 -12.91 2.22
CA GLU A 12 -10.79 -12.93 3.36
C GLU A 12 -10.25 -13.99 4.34
N GLN A 13 -10.46 -13.77 5.63
CA GLN A 13 -10.08 -14.63 6.77
C GLN A 13 -8.65 -14.39 7.33
N TYR A 14 -8.49 -13.29 8.05
CA TYR A 14 -7.98 -13.33 9.42
C TYR A 14 -8.58 -12.12 10.14
N GLU A 15 -9.46 -12.36 11.11
CA GLU A 15 -10.05 -11.33 11.96
C GLU A 15 -8.96 -10.71 12.85
N TRP A 16 -8.92 -9.38 12.95
CA TRP A 16 -8.07 -8.67 13.91
C TRP A 16 -8.93 -7.73 14.74
N SER A 17 -9.00 -8.03 16.04
CA SER A 17 -9.67 -7.24 17.06
C SER A 17 -9.03 -5.86 17.15
N SER A 18 -9.84 -4.82 16.96
CA SER A 18 -9.40 -3.42 17.06
C SER A 18 -9.18 -3.04 18.53
N GLY A 19 -7.92 -2.86 18.94
CA GLY A 19 -7.59 -2.13 20.16
C GLY A 19 -7.74 -0.63 19.94
N HIS A 20 -8.69 0.00 20.62
CA HIS A 20 -8.76 1.45 20.74
C HIS A 20 -7.54 1.96 21.49
N LEU A 21 -6.88 3.01 20.99
CA LEU A 21 -6.14 3.94 21.84
C LEU A 21 -6.17 5.34 21.22
N GLY A 22 -6.69 6.26 22.01
CA GLY A 22 -6.75 7.67 21.70
C GLY A 22 -5.46 8.43 22.01
N ASN A 23 -5.60 9.73 21.74
CA ASN A 23 -4.76 10.87 22.03
C ASN A 23 -3.61 11.25 21.07
N ARG A 24 -3.70 12.54 20.75
CA ARG A 24 -3.06 13.33 19.72
C ARG A 24 -1.71 13.83 20.27
N THR A 25 -0.60 13.33 19.72
CA THR A 25 0.73 13.94 19.89
C THR A 25 1.60 13.56 18.70
N ARG A 26 2.30 14.57 18.15
CA ARG A 26 3.32 14.54 17.06
C ARG A 26 3.35 13.26 16.22
N VAL A 27 2.82 13.31 14.99
CA VAL A 27 2.78 12.14 14.10
C VAL A 27 4.21 11.72 13.74
N PRO A 28 4.68 10.53 14.18
CA PRO A 28 5.99 10.02 13.80
C PRO A 28 6.02 9.74 12.30
N MET A 29 7.15 10.00 11.64
CA MET A 29 7.39 9.53 10.27
C MET A 29 7.53 8.00 10.29
N GLY A 30 6.72 7.29 9.51
CA GLY A 30 6.74 5.83 9.41
C GLY A 30 5.34 5.21 9.22
N SER A 31 5.28 4.01 8.64
CA SER A 31 4.02 3.31 8.39
C SER A 31 3.25 3.04 9.70
N GLN A 32 1.91 3.07 9.65
CA GLN A 32 1.07 2.68 10.79
C GLN A 32 1.22 1.17 11.05
N TYR A 33 1.24 0.36 9.99
CA TYR A 33 1.43 -1.08 10.08
C TYR A 33 2.74 -1.48 10.79
N GLN A 34 3.86 -0.86 10.42
CA GLN A 34 5.17 -1.09 11.06
C GLN A 34 5.17 -0.74 12.56
N ARG A 35 4.34 0.23 12.98
CA ARG A 35 4.22 0.65 14.38
C ARG A 35 3.32 -0.28 15.19
N SER A 36 2.30 -0.86 14.56
CA SER A 36 1.33 -1.72 15.24
C SER A 36 1.75 -3.20 15.27
N VAL A 37 2.66 -3.63 14.39
CA VAL A 37 3.07 -5.03 14.23
C VAL A 37 4.59 -5.14 14.37
N ALA A 38 5.05 -5.98 15.31
CA ALA A 38 6.47 -6.21 15.55
C ALA A 38 7.16 -6.80 14.30
N LEU A 39 8.40 -6.39 14.03
CA LEU A 39 9.19 -6.79 12.85
C LEU A 39 9.17 -8.29 12.59
N GLU A 40 9.42 -9.11 13.61
CA GLU A 40 9.47 -10.57 13.48
C GLU A 40 8.14 -11.15 12.97
N VAL A 41 7.01 -10.60 13.43
CA VAL A 41 5.67 -11.01 13.01
C VAL A 41 5.41 -10.62 11.56
N ARG A 42 5.71 -9.37 11.18
CA ARG A 42 5.52 -8.92 9.80
C ARG A 42 6.48 -9.60 8.83
N ARG A 43 7.73 -9.88 9.20
CA ARG A 43 8.68 -10.67 8.40
C ARG A 43 8.19 -12.10 8.16
N ALA A 44 7.77 -12.80 9.22
CA ALA A 44 7.21 -14.15 9.08
C ALA A 44 5.97 -14.17 8.17
N GLU A 45 5.13 -13.12 8.23
CA GLU A 45 4.02 -12.97 7.31
C GLU A 45 4.48 -12.76 5.86
N GLY A 46 5.44 -11.86 5.64
CA GLY A 46 6.01 -11.58 4.33
C GLY A 46 6.63 -12.82 3.70
N GLU A 47 7.43 -13.58 4.45
CA GLU A 47 8.03 -14.84 4.01
C GLU A 47 6.96 -15.84 3.59
N ARG A 48 5.96 -16.05 4.45
CA ARG A 48 4.85 -16.98 4.19
C ARG A 48 4.05 -16.59 2.94
N VAL A 49 3.75 -15.29 2.78
CA VAL A 49 2.93 -14.84 1.64
C VAL A 49 3.71 -14.92 0.33
N ARG A 50 5.00 -14.57 0.34
CA ARG A 50 5.89 -14.67 -0.83
C ARG A 50 6.15 -16.12 -1.23
N ALA A 51 6.31 -17.02 -0.26
CA ALA A 51 6.44 -18.46 -0.54
C ALA A 51 5.16 -19.04 -1.16
N LYS A 52 3.98 -18.60 -0.70
CA LYS A 52 2.68 -19.06 -1.21
C LYS A 52 2.32 -18.45 -2.57
N HIS A 53 2.78 -17.24 -2.84
CA HIS A 53 2.45 -16.44 -4.03
C HIS A 53 3.71 -15.79 -4.62
N PRO A 54 4.63 -16.58 -5.23
CA PRO A 54 5.93 -16.10 -5.68
C PRO A 54 5.83 -15.04 -6.80
N ASP A 55 4.77 -15.11 -7.61
CA ASP A 55 4.44 -14.20 -8.70
C ASP A 55 3.78 -12.89 -8.23
N LYS A 56 3.56 -12.72 -6.92
CA LYS A 56 2.86 -11.56 -6.37
C LYS A 56 3.64 -10.82 -5.31
N ILE A 57 3.39 -9.53 -5.26
CA ILE A 57 4.07 -8.57 -4.40
C ILE A 57 3.13 -8.14 -3.28
N PRO A 58 3.50 -8.35 -2.00
CA PRO A 58 2.76 -7.82 -0.88
C PRO A 58 3.07 -6.32 -0.71
N ILE A 59 2.02 -5.51 -0.71
CA ILE A 59 2.11 -4.05 -0.66
C ILE A 59 1.23 -3.52 0.47
N ILE A 60 1.79 -2.65 1.31
CA ILE A 60 1.07 -1.85 2.29
C ILE A 60 0.85 -0.46 1.68
N VAL A 61 -0.41 -0.04 1.55
CA VAL A 61 -0.82 1.26 1.01
C VAL A 61 -1.55 2.05 2.09
N GLU A 62 -0.97 3.16 2.53
CA GLU A 62 -1.49 3.96 3.64
C GLU A 62 -1.68 5.44 3.26
N ARG A 63 -2.64 6.10 3.89
CA ARG A 63 -2.78 7.55 3.75
C ARG A 63 -1.59 8.25 4.41
N ALA A 64 -0.99 9.21 3.72
CA ALA A 64 0.05 10.04 4.30
C ALA A 64 -0.48 10.81 5.54
N PRO A 65 0.30 10.95 6.63
CA PRO A 65 -0.15 11.56 7.88
C PRO A 65 -0.87 12.92 7.79
N ARG A 66 -0.49 13.77 6.84
CA ARG A 66 -1.04 15.11 6.63
C ARG A 66 -2.07 15.22 5.51
N SER A 67 -2.25 14.14 4.75
CA SER A 67 -3.20 14.10 3.63
C SER A 67 -4.63 14.24 4.12
N ARG A 68 -5.44 15.01 3.39
CA ARG A 68 -6.89 15.12 3.63
C ARG A 68 -7.71 14.11 2.83
N ALA A 69 -7.06 13.27 2.04
CA ALA A 69 -7.74 12.22 1.28
C ALA A 69 -8.51 11.27 2.22
N PRO A 70 -9.61 10.65 1.78
CA PRO A 70 -10.29 9.59 2.53
C PRO A 70 -9.37 8.41 2.81
N GLU A 71 -9.63 7.68 3.90
CA GLU A 71 -8.93 6.42 4.19
C GLU A 71 -9.44 5.27 3.31
N LEU A 72 -8.54 4.35 2.98
CA LEU A 72 -8.89 3.07 2.38
C LEU A 72 -9.51 2.14 3.43
N ASP A 73 -10.48 1.34 2.98
CA ASP A 73 -11.07 0.24 3.76
C ASP A 73 -10.04 -0.86 4.07
N LYS A 74 -9.13 -1.12 3.13
CA LYS A 74 -8.05 -2.10 3.23
C LYS A 74 -6.71 -1.43 2.93
N LYS A 75 -5.69 -1.75 3.73
CA LYS A 75 -4.33 -1.18 3.57
C LYS A 75 -3.31 -2.20 3.06
N LYS A 76 -3.64 -3.50 3.05
CA LYS A 76 -2.74 -4.59 2.66
C LYS A 76 -3.23 -5.24 1.38
N TYR A 77 -2.35 -5.35 0.40
CA TYR A 77 -2.64 -5.84 -0.95
C TYR A 77 -1.62 -6.87 -1.39
N LEU A 78 -2.05 -7.78 -2.27
CA LEU A 78 -1.18 -8.74 -2.94
C LEU A 78 -1.39 -8.58 -4.45
N VAL A 79 -0.37 -8.07 -5.14
CA VAL A 79 -0.49 -7.54 -6.50
C VAL A 79 0.39 -8.33 -7.46
N PRO A 80 -0.06 -8.65 -8.68
CA PRO A 80 0.81 -9.27 -9.69
C PRO A 80 2.09 -8.46 -9.93
N SER A 81 3.22 -9.14 -10.09
CA SER A 81 4.53 -8.51 -10.21
C SER A 81 4.74 -7.71 -11.51
N ASP A 82 4.01 -8.05 -12.56
CA ASP A 82 4.01 -7.43 -13.88
C ASP A 82 3.13 -6.17 -13.98
N LEU A 83 2.29 -5.93 -12.98
CA LEU A 83 1.42 -4.76 -12.92
C LEU A 83 2.27 -3.50 -12.74
N THR A 84 1.95 -2.43 -13.46
CA THR A 84 2.70 -1.17 -13.38
C THR A 84 2.25 -0.32 -12.19
N VAL A 85 3.14 0.53 -11.71
CA VAL A 85 2.80 1.53 -10.67
C VAL A 85 1.55 2.33 -11.04
N GLY A 86 1.45 2.81 -12.27
CA GLY A 86 0.30 3.59 -12.74
C GLY A 86 -1.02 2.81 -12.71
N GLN A 87 -0.97 1.51 -13.06
CA GLN A 87 -2.14 0.64 -12.94
C GLN A 87 -2.54 0.46 -11.48
N LEU A 88 -1.60 0.26 -10.55
CA LEU A 88 -1.91 0.13 -9.13
C LEU A 88 -2.54 1.42 -8.60
N CYS A 89 -1.94 2.58 -8.91
CA CYS A 89 -2.46 3.89 -8.52
C CYS A 89 -3.90 4.09 -9.00
N PHE A 90 -4.22 3.70 -10.24
CA PHE A 90 -5.57 3.76 -10.78
C PHE A 90 -6.54 2.87 -9.99
N LEU A 91 -6.15 1.63 -9.70
CA LEU A 91 -6.99 0.68 -8.95
C LEU A 91 -7.21 1.11 -7.50
N ILE A 92 -6.21 1.74 -6.86
CA ILE A 92 -6.36 2.29 -5.51
C ILE A 92 -7.27 3.53 -5.55
N ARG A 93 -7.10 4.42 -6.54
CA ARG A 93 -7.96 5.60 -6.69
C ARG A 93 -9.44 5.22 -6.82
N GLN A 94 -9.77 4.10 -7.47
CA GLN A 94 -11.14 3.60 -7.55
C GLN A 94 -11.72 3.13 -6.21
N ARG A 95 -10.88 2.87 -5.19
CA ARG A 95 -11.31 2.50 -3.84
C ARG A 95 -11.39 3.68 -2.87
N VAL A 96 -10.76 4.81 -3.21
CA VAL A 96 -10.88 6.03 -2.42
C VAL A 96 -12.10 6.81 -2.90
N SER A 97 -13.01 7.17 -2.00
CA SER A 97 -14.20 7.98 -2.31
C SER A 97 -13.83 9.45 -2.57
N LEU A 98 -13.12 9.70 -3.67
CA LEU A 98 -12.71 11.02 -4.14
C LEU A 98 -13.53 11.47 -5.33
N ARG A 99 -13.66 12.78 -5.49
CA ARG A 99 -14.27 13.34 -6.70
C ARG A 99 -13.34 13.15 -7.91
N PRO A 100 -13.89 13.05 -9.13
CA PRO A 100 -13.08 12.87 -10.34
C PRO A 100 -12.01 13.94 -10.56
N GLU A 101 -12.23 15.17 -10.09
CA GLU A 101 -11.31 16.30 -10.15
C GLU A 101 -10.21 16.29 -9.09
N GLU A 102 -10.35 15.48 -8.02
CA GLU A 102 -9.35 15.40 -6.97
C GLU A 102 -8.18 14.49 -7.39
N ALA A 103 -6.97 15.02 -7.24
CA ALA A 103 -5.73 14.31 -7.52
C ALA A 103 -5.31 13.44 -6.33
N LEU A 104 -4.68 12.31 -6.64
CA LEU A 104 -4.10 11.40 -5.66
C LEU A 104 -2.69 11.03 -6.11
N PHE A 105 -1.71 11.37 -5.30
CA PHE A 105 -0.30 11.12 -5.54
C PHE A 105 0.16 9.97 -4.65
N PHE A 106 1.00 9.10 -5.20
CA PHE A 106 1.51 7.92 -4.51
C PHE A 106 3.02 8.03 -4.37
N PHE A 107 3.54 7.60 -3.23
CA PHE A 107 4.95 7.72 -2.89
C PHE A 107 5.48 6.39 -2.37
N VAL A 108 6.71 6.06 -2.79
CA VAL A 108 7.54 4.99 -2.24
C VAL A 108 8.81 5.67 -1.73
N ASN A 109 9.18 5.45 -0.48
CA ASN A 109 10.32 6.13 0.17
C ASN A 109 10.34 7.65 -0.11
N ASN A 110 9.19 8.29 0.08
CA ASN A 110 8.97 9.73 -0.08
C ASN A 110 9.14 10.27 -1.52
N SER A 111 9.31 9.40 -2.52
CA SER A 111 9.51 9.77 -3.92
C SER A 111 8.32 9.33 -4.78
N LEU A 112 8.04 10.05 -5.86
CA LEU A 112 7.03 9.67 -6.85
C LEU A 112 7.61 8.56 -7.75
N PRO A 113 7.17 7.29 -7.62
CA PRO A 113 7.66 6.22 -8.49
C PRO A 113 7.21 6.46 -9.94
N PRO A 114 8.04 6.09 -10.94
CA PRO A 114 7.65 6.21 -12.35
C PRO A 114 6.42 5.34 -12.66
N SER A 115 5.39 5.93 -13.27
CA SER A 115 4.11 5.22 -13.50
C SER A 115 4.24 4.02 -14.46
N SER A 116 5.23 4.03 -15.34
CA SER A 116 5.52 2.94 -16.29
C SER A 116 6.34 1.80 -15.68
N SER A 117 6.93 1.98 -14.50
CA SER A 117 7.75 0.93 -13.88
C SER A 117 6.89 -0.26 -13.48
N PRO A 118 7.35 -1.50 -13.73
CA PRO A 118 6.70 -2.67 -13.16
C PRO A 118 6.88 -2.67 -11.63
N LEU A 119 5.88 -3.15 -10.90
CA LEU A 119 5.95 -3.23 -9.44
C LEU A 119 7.08 -4.14 -8.96
N SER A 120 7.48 -5.16 -9.74
CA SER A 120 8.65 -6.00 -9.45
C SER A 120 9.92 -5.19 -9.25
N ALA A 121 10.23 -4.28 -10.18
CA ALA A 121 11.42 -3.44 -10.10
C ALA A 121 11.36 -2.50 -8.88
N VAL A 122 10.20 -1.90 -8.62
CA VAL A 122 10.01 -1.04 -7.44
C VAL A 122 10.16 -1.83 -6.15
N TYR A 123 9.62 -3.05 -6.09
CA TYR A 123 9.73 -3.93 -4.94
C TYR A 123 11.18 -4.34 -4.69
N GLU A 124 11.91 -4.79 -5.70
CA GLU A 124 13.32 -5.20 -5.56
C GLU A 124 14.18 -4.08 -4.96
N GLU A 125 13.94 -2.84 -5.36
CA GLU A 125 14.71 -1.68 -4.92
C GLU A 125 14.26 -1.12 -3.55
N HIS A 126 12.96 -1.21 -3.22
CA HIS A 126 12.38 -0.45 -2.10
C HIS A 126 11.57 -1.27 -1.08
N HIS A 127 11.51 -2.60 -1.18
CA HIS A 127 10.87 -3.40 -0.13
C HIS A 127 11.64 -3.25 1.20
N ASP A 128 10.90 -3.33 2.29
CA ASP A 128 11.46 -3.31 3.64
C ASP A 128 11.96 -4.71 4.04
N GLU A 129 12.71 -4.80 5.13
CA GLU A 129 13.30 -6.05 5.63
C GLU A 129 12.26 -7.08 6.13
N ASP A 130 10.99 -6.70 6.17
CA ASP A 130 9.85 -7.59 6.45
C ASP A 130 9.21 -8.18 5.20
N LEU A 131 9.78 -7.90 4.02
CA LEU A 131 9.31 -8.36 2.70
C LEU A 131 8.00 -7.74 2.25
N PHE A 132 7.64 -6.55 2.74
CA PHE A 132 6.56 -5.73 2.20
C PHE A 132 7.11 -4.49 1.47
N LEU A 133 6.43 -4.08 0.40
CA LEU A 133 6.61 -2.74 -0.18
C LEU A 133 5.64 -1.76 0.47
N TYR A 134 6.17 -0.63 0.94
CA TYR A 134 5.38 0.42 1.58
C TYR A 134 5.13 1.57 0.61
N MET A 135 3.85 1.87 0.40
CA MET A 135 3.38 2.98 -0.40
C MET A 135 2.51 3.89 0.45
N THR A 136 2.65 5.19 0.22
CA THR A 136 1.77 6.19 0.85
C THR A 136 1.05 7.00 -0.21
N TYR A 137 -0.15 7.49 0.09
CA TYR A 137 -0.89 8.37 -0.82
C TYR A 137 -1.28 9.70 -0.18
N SER A 138 -1.29 10.77 -0.98
CA SER A 138 -1.66 12.12 -0.57
C SER A 138 -2.47 12.83 -1.64
N ASN A 139 -3.32 13.78 -1.23
CA ASN A 139 -3.97 14.73 -2.15
C ASN A 139 -3.00 15.83 -2.63
N GLU A 140 -1.77 15.84 -2.12
CA GLU A 140 -0.71 16.80 -2.47
C GLU A 140 0.47 16.08 -3.16
N SER A 141 1.08 16.75 -4.14
CA SER A 141 2.19 16.19 -4.95
C SER A 141 3.55 16.21 -4.25
N VAL A 142 3.65 16.91 -3.12
CA VAL A 142 4.85 16.97 -2.28
C VAL A 142 4.62 16.13 -1.03
N TYR A 143 5.49 15.16 -0.77
CA TYR A 143 5.38 14.33 0.42
C TYR A 143 5.60 15.19 1.67
N GLY A 144 4.55 15.39 2.46
CA GLY A 144 4.64 16.17 3.69
C GLY A 144 4.70 17.69 3.48
N ALA A 145 3.92 18.24 2.56
CA ALA A 145 3.40 19.59 2.77
C ALA A 145 2.37 19.60 3.93
#